data_AF-H2CK28-F1
#
_entry.id   AF-H2CK28-F1
#
_cell.length_a   1.000
_cell.length_b   1.000
_cell.length_c   1.000
_cell.angle_alpha   90.00
_cell.angle_beta   90.00
_cell.angle_gamma   90.00
#
_symmetry.space_group_name_H-M   'P 1'
#
loop_
_entity.id
_entity.type
_entity.pdbx_description
1 polymer ?
#
loop_
_entity_poly.entity_id
_entity_poly.type
_entity_poly.pdbx_seq_one_letter_code
_entity_poly.pdbx_strand_id
1 'polypeptide(L)'
;MSSLSRLFKYTIVLFLFQSLFACVSGTKTEETTGDDKAKPEVQGFVEDQPAEPASDDDLFFQKPAVSGELYRVLITGTNYSVRQYGQTSSIQRPSDSRGDKEQLKSYQEIHDEIDFRDWEIEGVLDVRLNPHTGQIEQLQYVPGHNPRTYQAAKLFQEDLTRFRFKFPQGVIQPIRFNVRFRWVIKRRPGLSDEEAKLKAIQYLKSQKQ
;
A
#
# COMPACT_ATOMS: atom_id res chain seq x y z
N MET A 1 -6.85 -20.11 -69.73
CA MET A 1 -5.85 -19.08 -69.36
C MET A 1 -5.54 -19.32 -67.89
N SER A 2 -4.61 -20.25 -67.59
CA SER A 2 -3.19 -20.00 -67.27
C SER A 2 -3.02 -19.22 -65.95
N SER A 3 -2.28 -19.63 -64.92
CA SER A 3 -1.25 -20.66 -64.79
C SER A 3 -0.93 -20.81 -63.29
N LEU A 4 -1.05 -22.04 -62.78
CA LEU A 4 -0.01 -22.82 -62.12
C LEU A 4 0.99 -22.17 -61.13
N SER A 5 0.97 -22.74 -59.93
CA SER A 5 2.11 -23.34 -59.21
C SER A 5 3.14 -22.44 -58.53
N ARG A 6 3.36 -22.72 -57.23
CA ARG A 6 4.64 -23.24 -56.71
C ARG A 6 4.46 -23.86 -55.32
N LEU A 7 4.59 -25.18 -55.28
CA LEU A 7 4.95 -25.99 -54.11
C LEU A 7 6.42 -25.76 -53.75
N PHE A 8 6.77 -25.78 -52.47
CA PHE A 8 8.01 -26.37 -51.91
C PHE A 8 7.75 -26.57 -50.40
N LYS A 9 7.36 -27.76 -49.93
CA LYS A 9 8.22 -28.89 -49.51
C LYS A 9 9.41 -28.45 -48.66
N TYR A 10 9.37 -28.69 -47.35
CA TYR A 10 10.49 -29.27 -46.61
C TYR A 10 10.02 -30.07 -45.41
N THR A 11 10.76 -31.14 -45.19
CA THR A 11 10.47 -32.37 -44.44
C THR A 11 11.40 -32.41 -43.22
N ILE A 12 10.82 -32.76 -42.05
CA ILE A 12 11.36 -33.55 -40.91
C ILE A 12 12.86 -33.39 -40.58
N VAL A 13 13.17 -32.99 -39.33
CA VAL A 13 14.13 -33.73 -38.48
C VAL A 13 13.65 -33.72 -37.02
N LEU A 14 13.44 -34.93 -36.52
CA LEU A 14 13.22 -35.35 -35.15
C LEU A 14 14.56 -35.32 -34.40
N PHE A 15 14.65 -34.72 -33.20
CA PHE A 15 15.71 -35.08 -32.25
C PHE A 15 15.15 -35.22 -30.84
N LEU A 16 14.98 -36.49 -30.47
CA LEU A 16 14.94 -36.99 -29.12
C LEU A 16 16.30 -36.72 -28.46
N PHE A 17 16.31 -36.12 -27.27
CA PHE A 17 17.40 -36.26 -26.33
C PHE A 17 16.83 -36.71 -24.99
N GLN A 18 16.88 -38.01 -24.77
CA GLN A 18 16.84 -38.61 -23.44
C GLN A 18 18.27 -38.69 -22.87
N SER A 19 18.33 -38.83 -21.55
CA SER A 19 19.43 -39.27 -20.66
C SER A 19 19.92 -38.16 -19.72
N LEU A 20 19.51 -38.21 -18.45
CA LEU A 20 20.16 -38.98 -17.37
C LEU A 20 21.57 -38.44 -17.10
N PHE A 21 21.68 -37.52 -16.14
CA PHE A 21 22.84 -37.48 -15.27
C PHE A 21 22.39 -37.51 -13.81
N ALA A 22 23.09 -38.38 -13.09
CA ALA A 22 22.80 -38.90 -11.79
C ALA A 22 23.27 -37.97 -10.65
N CYS A 23 22.82 -38.33 -9.45
CA CYS A 23 23.24 -37.85 -8.14
C CYS A 23 24.73 -37.52 -8.03
N VAL A 24 25.02 -36.39 -7.36
CA VAL A 24 26.16 -36.25 -6.46
C VAL A 24 25.64 -35.61 -5.17
N SER A 25 25.73 -36.38 -4.08
CA SER A 25 25.61 -35.90 -2.72
C SER A 25 26.82 -35.04 -2.37
N GLY A 26 26.59 -33.89 -1.76
CA GLY A 26 27.64 -33.03 -1.23
C GLY A 26 27.08 -32.12 -0.15
N THR A 27 27.08 -32.61 1.09
CA THR A 27 26.96 -31.79 2.29
C THR A 27 28.13 -30.79 2.33
N LYS A 28 27.80 -29.50 2.35
CA LYS A 28 28.65 -28.46 2.92
C LYS A 28 27.80 -27.53 3.76
N THR A 29 28.07 -27.57 5.05
CA THR A 29 27.81 -26.52 6.03
C THR A 29 28.49 -25.25 5.53
N GLU A 30 27.75 -24.17 5.38
CA GLU A 30 28.32 -22.84 5.23
C GLU A 30 27.58 -21.91 6.19
N GLU A 31 28.21 -21.66 7.33
CA GLU A 31 27.94 -20.50 8.16
C GLU A 31 28.07 -19.26 7.29
N THR A 32 26.96 -18.52 7.12
CA THR A 32 27.03 -17.13 6.71
C THR A 32 26.56 -16.29 7.88
N THR A 33 27.57 -15.80 8.62
CA THR A 33 27.54 -14.58 9.41
C THR A 33 27.09 -13.46 8.47
N GLY A 34 25.79 -13.25 8.38
CA GLY A 34 25.15 -12.15 7.65
C GLY A 34 25.13 -10.94 8.56
N ASP A 35 25.96 -9.97 8.21
CA ASP A 35 26.04 -8.62 8.75
C ASP A 35 24.65 -7.95 8.72
N ASP A 36 23.89 -8.09 9.81
CA ASP A 36 22.62 -7.41 10.05
C ASP A 36 22.92 -5.92 10.21
N LYS A 37 23.00 -5.22 9.08
CA LYS A 37 22.85 -3.77 9.06
C LYS A 37 21.44 -3.46 9.54
N ALA A 38 21.32 -3.22 10.84
CA ALA A 38 20.13 -2.70 11.50
C ALA A 38 19.59 -1.52 10.70
N LYS A 39 18.56 -1.78 9.90
CA LYS A 39 17.82 -0.76 9.16
C LYS A 39 17.17 0.14 10.21
N PRO A 40 17.19 1.48 10.05
CA PRO A 40 16.67 2.38 11.07
C PRO A 40 15.23 1.98 11.39
N GLU A 41 15.04 1.61 12.65
CA GLU A 41 13.76 1.31 13.26
C GLU A 41 12.94 2.60 13.24
N VAL A 42 11.73 2.54 12.69
CA VAL A 42 10.86 3.73 12.65
C VAL A 42 10.37 3.96 14.07
N GLN A 43 10.93 4.97 14.74
CA GLN A 43 10.54 5.34 16.11
C GLN A 43 9.03 5.63 16.16
N GLY A 44 8.31 4.94 17.04
CA GLY A 44 6.88 5.15 17.29
C GLY A 44 5.92 4.29 16.47
N PHE A 45 6.41 3.36 15.64
CA PHE A 45 5.55 2.40 14.95
C PHE A 45 5.03 1.32 15.91
N VAL A 46 3.71 1.15 15.98
CA VAL A 46 3.06 0.11 16.79
C VAL A 46 2.85 -1.14 15.92
N GLU A 47 3.47 -2.25 16.28
CA GLU A 47 3.45 -3.50 15.49
C GLU A 47 2.16 -4.31 15.67
N ASP A 48 1.72 -4.51 16.91
CA ASP A 48 0.50 -5.26 17.23
C ASP A 48 -0.67 -4.30 17.45
N GLN A 49 -1.26 -3.87 16.35
CA GLN A 49 -2.41 -2.96 16.40
C GLN A 49 -3.73 -3.74 16.46
N PRO A 50 -4.73 -3.22 17.19
CA PRO A 50 -6.05 -3.82 17.21
C PRO A 50 -6.68 -3.73 15.80
N ALA A 51 -7.34 -4.82 15.41
CA ALA A 51 -8.01 -4.90 14.12
C ALA A 51 -9.27 -4.01 14.08
N GLU A 52 -10.00 -3.92 15.19
CA GLU A 52 -11.22 -3.12 15.33
C GLU A 52 -10.96 -1.87 16.19
N PRO A 53 -11.75 -0.79 16.04
CA PRO A 53 -11.62 0.41 16.87
C PRO A 53 -11.79 0.12 18.37
N ALA A 54 -10.88 0.64 19.18
CA ALA A 54 -10.93 0.59 20.64
C ALA A 54 -11.37 1.95 21.25
N SER A 55 -11.76 1.96 22.52
CA SER A 55 -12.22 3.18 23.21
C SER A 55 -11.11 4.22 23.45
N ASP A 56 -9.87 3.77 23.50
CA ASP A 56 -8.64 4.56 23.70
C ASP A 56 -7.97 4.96 22.37
N ASP A 57 -8.54 4.58 21.22
CA ASP A 57 -8.06 4.99 19.91
C ASP A 57 -8.27 6.49 19.64
N ASP A 58 -7.61 7.01 18.61
CA ASP A 58 -7.81 8.38 18.11
C ASP A 58 -9.30 8.67 17.81
N LEU A 59 -9.74 9.92 17.99
CA LEU A 59 -11.11 10.36 17.68
C LEU A 59 -11.53 10.06 16.24
N PHE A 60 -10.56 10.02 15.31
CA PHE A 60 -10.77 9.56 13.95
C PHE A 60 -11.32 8.14 13.90
N PHE A 61 -10.89 7.26 14.80
CA PHE A 61 -11.37 5.90 14.88
C PHE A 61 -12.66 5.74 15.70
N GLN A 62 -12.89 6.60 16.69
CA GLN A 62 -14.09 6.53 17.53
C GLN A 62 -15.38 6.94 16.79
N LYS A 63 -15.28 7.71 15.70
CA LYS A 63 -16.45 8.11 14.91
C LYS A 63 -17.15 6.89 14.28
N PRO A 64 -18.49 6.86 14.20
CA PRO A 64 -19.20 5.75 13.57
C PRO A 64 -18.82 5.59 12.10
N ALA A 65 -18.88 4.35 11.60
CA ALA A 65 -18.62 4.05 10.19
C ALA A 65 -19.63 4.77 9.29
N VAL A 66 -19.17 5.29 8.16
CA VAL A 66 -20.07 5.76 7.10
C VAL A 66 -20.53 4.57 6.26
N SER A 67 -21.69 4.66 5.62
CA SER A 67 -22.21 3.58 4.76
C SER A 67 -21.18 3.11 3.73
N GLY A 68 -20.98 1.79 3.67
CA GLY A 68 -20.01 1.13 2.77
C GLY A 68 -18.55 1.23 3.23
N GLU A 69 -18.24 1.94 4.30
CA GLU A 69 -16.89 2.02 4.86
C GLU A 69 -16.51 0.73 5.59
N LEU A 70 -15.36 0.18 5.23
CA LEU A 70 -14.87 -1.07 5.80
C LEU A 70 -13.57 -0.87 6.58
N TYR A 71 -12.70 0.04 6.12
CA TYR A 71 -11.42 0.31 6.75
C TYR A 71 -11.18 1.81 6.91
N ARG A 72 -10.46 2.18 7.98
CA ARG A 72 -9.85 3.49 8.15
C ARG A 72 -8.35 3.37 8.30
N VAL A 73 -7.62 4.31 7.71
CA VAL A 73 -6.18 4.44 7.82
C VAL A 73 -5.85 5.82 8.39
N LEU A 74 -5.17 5.84 9.54
CA LEU A 74 -4.62 7.04 10.15
C LEU A 74 -3.11 7.05 9.97
N ILE A 75 -2.61 8.10 9.33
CA ILE A 75 -1.18 8.33 9.17
C ILE A 75 -0.82 9.60 9.94
N THR A 76 0.23 9.50 10.74
CA THR A 76 0.86 10.61 11.46
C THR A 76 2.35 10.60 11.15
N GLY A 77 3.11 11.55 11.71
CA GLY A 77 4.55 11.60 11.50
C GLY A 77 5.32 10.37 12.01
N THR A 78 4.78 9.64 12.99
CA THR A 78 5.48 8.51 13.64
C THR A 78 4.71 7.21 13.60
N ASN A 79 3.43 7.24 13.26
CA ASN A 79 2.56 6.09 13.35
C ASN A 79 1.69 5.94 12.10
N TYR A 80 1.46 4.68 11.74
CA TYR A 80 0.57 4.25 10.67
C TYR A 80 -0.40 3.25 11.28
N SER A 81 -1.70 3.55 11.27
CA SER A 81 -2.70 2.68 11.91
C SER A 81 -3.90 2.38 11.04
N VAL A 82 -4.35 1.12 11.09
CA VAL A 82 -5.51 0.64 10.33
C VAL A 82 -6.54 0.04 11.28
N ARG A 83 -7.82 0.38 11.08
CA ARG A 83 -8.95 -0.22 11.79
C ARG A 83 -10.01 -0.69 10.81
N GLN A 84 -10.63 -1.83 11.11
CA GLN A 84 -11.73 -2.44 10.37
C GLN A 84 -13.05 -2.15 11.10
N TYR A 85 -14.05 -1.66 10.37
CA TYR A 85 -15.32 -1.19 10.94
C TYR A 85 -16.48 -2.17 10.79
N GLY A 86 -16.31 -3.22 9.99
CA GLY A 86 -17.39 -4.18 9.77
C GLY A 86 -16.96 -5.39 8.99
N GLN A 87 -17.90 -6.32 8.83
CA GLN A 87 -17.77 -7.53 8.03
C GLN A 87 -16.53 -8.38 8.37
N THR A 88 -16.10 -8.37 9.64
CA THR A 88 -14.91 -9.09 10.14
C THR A 88 -15.01 -10.60 10.01
N SER A 89 -16.23 -11.13 9.89
CA SER A 89 -16.49 -12.53 9.55
C SER A 89 -16.25 -12.88 8.08
N SER A 90 -16.38 -11.91 7.18
CA SER A 90 -16.43 -12.14 5.72
C SER A 90 -15.13 -11.73 5.03
N ILE A 91 -14.50 -10.64 5.48
CA ILE A 91 -13.25 -10.13 4.95
C ILE A 91 -12.35 -9.69 6.10
N GLN A 92 -11.05 -9.94 5.97
CA GLN A 92 -10.05 -9.50 6.93
C GLN A 92 -8.80 -9.05 6.20
N ARG A 93 -8.15 -8.00 6.70
CA ARG A 93 -6.78 -7.62 6.31
C ARG A 93 -5.81 -8.23 7.31
N PRO A 94 -4.97 -9.22 6.93
CA PRO A 94 -3.89 -9.69 7.80
C PRO A 94 -2.95 -8.55 8.17
N SER A 95 -2.35 -8.60 9.36
CA SER A 95 -1.30 -7.65 9.73
C SER A 95 -0.13 -7.74 8.74
N ASP A 96 0.35 -6.58 8.30
CA ASP A 96 1.47 -6.41 7.36
C ASP A 96 2.44 -5.39 7.96
N SER A 97 3.04 -5.72 9.12
CA SER A 97 3.89 -4.78 9.86
C SER A 97 5.08 -4.27 9.04
N ARG A 98 5.66 -5.13 8.20
CA ARG A 98 6.76 -4.74 7.29
C ARG A 98 6.31 -3.74 6.24
N GLY A 99 5.21 -4.03 5.52
CA GLY A 99 4.67 -3.11 4.52
C GLY A 99 4.16 -1.81 5.13
N ASP A 100 3.58 -1.87 6.33
CA ASP A 100 3.12 -0.70 7.09
C ASP A 100 4.31 0.21 7.49
N LYS A 101 5.42 -0.37 7.97
CA LYS A 101 6.67 0.35 8.26
C LYS A 101 7.29 0.96 7.00
N GLU A 102 7.34 0.23 5.89
CA GLU A 102 7.87 0.72 4.62
C GLU A 102 7.02 1.87 4.07
N GLN A 103 5.70 1.75 4.11
CA GLN A 103 4.79 2.78 3.66
C GLN A 103 4.87 4.04 4.53
N LEU A 104 5.01 3.89 5.85
CA LEU A 104 5.18 5.02 6.76
C LEU A 104 6.41 5.87 6.39
N LYS A 105 7.50 5.26 5.92
CA LYS A 105 8.69 6.00 5.46
C LYS A 105 8.37 6.90 4.27
N SER A 106 7.61 6.41 3.29
CA SER A 106 7.16 7.21 2.15
C SER A 106 6.31 8.42 2.58
N TYR A 107 5.46 8.24 3.60
CA TYR A 107 4.72 9.37 4.17
C TYR A 107 5.64 10.33 4.94
N GLN A 108 6.64 9.83 5.66
CA GLN A 108 7.60 10.66 6.41
C GLN A 108 8.46 11.53 5.50
N GLU A 109 8.91 11.00 4.35
CA GLU A 109 9.68 11.78 3.37
C GLU A 109 8.92 13.02 2.92
N ILE A 110 7.64 12.88 2.56
CA ILE A 110 6.81 14.02 2.16
C ILE A 110 6.43 14.88 3.37
N HIS A 111 6.20 14.29 4.54
CA HIS A 111 5.92 15.02 5.77
C HIS A 111 7.03 16.04 6.05
N ASP A 112 8.29 15.63 6.02
CA ASP A 112 9.44 16.50 6.32
C ASP A 112 9.60 17.66 5.31
N GLU A 113 9.11 17.49 4.09
CA GLU A 113 9.08 18.54 3.07
C GLU A 113 7.99 19.60 3.33
N ILE A 114 6.84 19.19 3.88
CA ILE A 114 5.65 20.06 4.03
C ILE A 114 5.28 20.41 5.47
N ASP A 115 6.12 20.04 6.44
CA ASP A 115 5.98 20.30 7.89
C ASP A 115 6.11 21.79 8.32
N PHE A 116 6.01 22.74 7.39
CA PHE A 116 6.03 24.17 7.71
C PHE A 116 4.69 24.71 8.26
N ARG A 117 3.63 23.90 8.23
CA ARG A 117 2.33 24.20 8.85
C ARG A 117 1.60 22.90 9.21
N ASP A 118 0.54 23.04 10.00
CA ASP A 118 -0.39 21.94 10.23
C ASP A 118 -1.19 21.64 8.95
N TRP A 119 -1.26 20.35 8.61
CA TRP A 119 -2.12 19.84 7.55
C TRP A 119 -2.95 18.66 8.06
N GLU A 120 -4.19 18.61 7.58
CA GLU A 120 -5.03 17.43 7.65
C GLU A 120 -5.48 17.13 6.23
N ILE A 121 -5.05 15.98 5.72
CA ILE A 121 -5.33 15.54 4.37
C ILE A 121 -6.18 14.29 4.46
N GLU A 122 -7.37 14.34 3.88
CA GLU A 122 -8.31 13.22 3.89
C GLU A 122 -8.61 12.75 2.47
N GLY A 123 -8.92 11.47 2.35
CA GLY A 123 -9.38 10.86 1.10
C GLY A 123 -10.26 9.65 1.36
N VAL A 124 -11.18 9.36 0.46
CA VAL A 124 -11.98 8.13 0.49
C VAL A 124 -11.83 7.40 -0.83
N LEU A 125 -11.27 6.19 -0.75
CA LEU A 125 -11.10 5.29 -1.89
C LEU A 125 -12.21 4.26 -1.90
N ASP A 126 -12.88 4.14 -3.05
CA ASP A 126 -13.78 3.06 -3.41
C ASP A 126 -12.95 1.92 -4.00
N VAL A 127 -13.06 0.75 -3.37
CA VAL A 127 -12.36 -0.47 -3.73
C VAL A 127 -13.35 -1.44 -4.35
N ARG A 128 -12.98 -2.00 -5.49
CA ARG A 128 -13.68 -3.13 -6.10
C ARG A 128 -12.72 -4.30 -6.19
N LEU A 129 -13.14 -5.44 -5.65
CA LEU A 129 -12.41 -6.68 -5.71
C LEU A 129 -12.84 -7.52 -6.91
N ASN A 130 -11.90 -8.27 -7.45
CA ASN A 130 -12.20 -9.35 -8.37
C ASN A 130 -12.96 -10.45 -7.60
N PRO A 131 -14.17 -10.86 -8.03
CA PRO A 131 -15.01 -11.81 -7.31
C PRO A 131 -14.48 -13.25 -7.30
N HIS A 132 -13.45 -13.55 -8.10
CA HIS A 132 -12.81 -14.88 -8.15
C HIS A 132 -11.51 -14.92 -7.35
N THR A 133 -10.68 -13.89 -7.42
CA THR A 133 -9.36 -13.87 -6.78
C THR A 133 -9.32 -13.12 -5.46
N GLY A 134 -10.29 -12.24 -5.18
CA GLY A 134 -10.32 -11.37 -4.01
C GLY A 134 -9.26 -10.26 -4.04
N GLN A 135 -8.54 -10.12 -5.15
CA GLN A 135 -7.57 -9.05 -5.38
C GLN A 135 -8.28 -7.77 -5.78
N ILE A 136 -7.65 -6.62 -5.53
CA ILE A 136 -8.16 -5.32 -5.96
C ILE A 136 -8.16 -5.28 -7.51
N GLU A 137 -9.33 -5.15 -8.10
CA GLU A 137 -9.55 -5.02 -9.55
C GLU A 137 -9.57 -3.54 -9.96
N GLN A 138 -10.21 -2.70 -9.16
CA GLN A 138 -10.35 -1.28 -9.43
C GLN A 138 -10.26 -0.48 -8.13
N LEU A 139 -9.61 0.68 -8.24
CA LEU A 139 -9.39 1.61 -7.15
C LEU A 139 -9.62 3.04 -7.65
N GLN A 140 -10.55 3.75 -7.03
CA GLN A 140 -10.86 5.13 -7.42
C GLN A 140 -11.30 5.96 -6.22
N TYR A 141 -11.15 7.28 -6.31
CA TYR A 141 -11.70 8.17 -5.29
C TYR A 141 -13.22 8.24 -5.39
N VAL A 142 -13.89 8.24 -4.23
CA VAL A 142 -15.29 8.63 -4.16
C VAL A 142 -15.41 10.09 -4.63
N PRO A 143 -16.37 10.44 -5.50
CA PRO A 143 -16.53 11.81 -5.99
C PRO A 143 -16.60 12.83 -4.84
N GLY A 144 -15.80 13.90 -4.93
CA GLY A 144 -15.72 14.93 -3.89
C GLY A 144 -14.83 14.57 -2.67
N HIS A 145 -14.28 13.36 -2.61
CA HIS A 145 -13.42 12.88 -1.52
C HIS A 145 -11.99 12.56 -1.97
N ASN A 146 -11.51 13.25 -3.02
CA ASN A 146 -10.11 13.19 -3.42
C ASN A 146 -9.26 14.13 -2.54
N PRO A 147 -8.08 13.72 -2.08
CA PRO A 147 -7.12 14.61 -1.44
C PRO A 147 -6.87 15.90 -2.24
N ARG A 148 -6.65 17.00 -1.54
CA ARG A 148 -6.38 18.31 -2.16
C ARG A 148 -5.03 18.36 -2.88
N THR A 149 -4.11 17.47 -2.52
CA THR A 149 -2.75 17.41 -3.07
C THR A 149 -2.58 16.13 -3.88
N TYR A 150 -2.02 16.26 -5.09
CA TYR A 150 -1.77 15.12 -5.98
C TYR A 150 -0.88 14.05 -5.33
N GLN A 151 0.13 14.46 -4.58
CA GLN A 151 1.05 13.54 -3.89
C GLN A 151 0.32 12.65 -2.88
N ALA A 152 -0.53 13.23 -2.03
CA ALA A 152 -1.34 12.44 -1.11
C ALA A 152 -2.31 11.52 -1.85
N ALA A 153 -2.91 12.01 -2.95
CA ALA A 153 -3.81 11.19 -3.76
C ALA A 153 -3.10 9.95 -4.33
N LYS A 154 -1.87 10.12 -4.79
CA LYS A 154 -1.03 9.01 -5.28
C LYS A 154 -0.62 8.06 -4.14
N LEU A 155 -0.13 8.60 -3.02
CA LEU A 155 0.31 7.79 -1.88
C LEU A 155 -0.80 6.92 -1.31
N PHE A 156 -2.02 7.46 -1.14
CA PHE A 156 -3.14 6.67 -0.63
C PHE A 156 -3.53 5.53 -1.58
N GLN A 157 -3.45 5.76 -2.90
CA GLN A 157 -3.70 4.71 -3.88
C GLN A 157 -2.62 3.63 -3.83
N GLU A 158 -1.35 4.02 -3.84
CA GLU A 158 -0.21 3.10 -3.74
C GLU A 158 -0.28 2.26 -2.47
N ASP A 159 -0.58 2.89 -1.33
CA ASP A 159 -0.76 2.22 -0.05
C ASP A 159 -1.88 1.18 -0.08
N LEU A 160 -3.01 1.48 -0.73
CA LEU A 160 -4.10 0.52 -0.77
C LEU A 160 -3.82 -0.65 -1.72
N THR A 161 -3.01 -0.48 -2.77
CA THR A 161 -2.67 -1.56 -3.72
C THR A 161 -1.86 -2.71 -3.09
N ARG A 162 -1.11 -2.44 -2.02
CA ARG A 162 -0.37 -3.49 -1.28
C ARG A 162 -1.26 -4.31 -0.35
N PHE A 163 -2.48 -3.85 -0.05
CA PHE A 163 -3.37 -4.56 0.87
C PHE A 163 -3.67 -5.96 0.33
N ARG A 164 -3.73 -6.93 1.24
CA ARG A 164 -4.13 -8.31 0.97
C ARG A 164 -5.32 -8.63 1.85
N PHE A 165 -6.30 -9.29 1.27
CA PHE A 165 -7.53 -9.66 1.96
C PHE A 165 -7.61 -11.18 2.08
N LYS A 166 -8.09 -11.64 3.23
CA LYS A 166 -8.51 -13.02 3.48
C LYS A 166 -10.03 -13.03 3.62
N PHE A 167 -10.64 -14.14 3.19
CA PHE A 167 -12.08 -14.34 3.24
C PHE A 167 -12.37 -15.58 4.08
N PRO A 168 -12.56 -15.44 5.41
CA PRO A 168 -12.67 -16.58 6.32
C PRO A 168 -13.82 -17.54 5.96
N GLN A 169 -14.90 -17.01 5.39
CA GLN A 169 -16.07 -17.77 4.94
C GLN A 169 -15.86 -18.46 3.57
N GLY A 170 -14.70 -18.28 2.92
CA GLY A 170 -14.44 -18.80 1.58
C GLY A 170 -15.19 -18.08 0.46
N VAL A 171 -15.94 -17.03 0.77
CA VAL A 171 -16.71 -16.23 -0.19
C VAL A 171 -16.18 -14.81 -0.21
N ILE A 172 -15.91 -14.28 -1.40
CA ILE A 172 -15.43 -12.90 -1.59
C ILE A 172 -16.60 -11.94 -1.43
N GLN A 173 -16.83 -11.52 -0.19
CA GLN A 173 -17.77 -10.46 0.18
C GLN A 173 -17.15 -9.57 1.27
N PRO A 174 -17.32 -8.23 1.18
CA PRO A 174 -18.03 -7.52 0.11
C PRO A 174 -17.16 -7.37 -1.15
N ILE A 175 -17.80 -7.35 -2.32
CA ILE A 175 -17.09 -7.08 -3.60
C ILE A 175 -16.66 -5.61 -3.70
N ARG A 176 -17.44 -4.70 -3.12
CA ARG A 176 -17.20 -3.25 -3.16
C ARG A 176 -17.31 -2.65 -1.77
N PHE A 177 -16.35 -1.81 -1.40
CA PHE A 177 -16.31 -1.13 -0.12
C PHE A 177 -15.43 0.12 -0.17
N ASN A 178 -15.54 0.96 0.84
CA ASN A 178 -14.77 2.19 0.98
C ASN A 178 -13.67 2.05 2.03
N VAL A 179 -12.54 2.71 1.76
CA VAL A 179 -11.42 2.89 2.70
C VAL A 179 -11.20 4.39 2.89
N ARG A 180 -11.25 4.85 4.12
CA ARG A 180 -11.04 6.27 4.46
C ARG A 180 -9.62 6.47 4.99
N PHE A 181 -8.92 7.41 4.40
CA PHE A 181 -7.60 7.85 4.80
C PHE A 181 -7.69 9.19 5.51
N ARG A 182 -6.87 9.33 6.56
CA ARG A 182 -6.54 10.61 7.17
C ARG A 182 -5.05 10.66 7.42
N TRP A 183 -4.41 11.68 6.90
CA TRP A 183 -3.00 11.95 7.12
C TRP A 183 -2.84 13.30 7.80
N VAL A 184 -2.27 13.26 9.01
CA VAL A 184 -2.06 14.42 9.87
C VAL A 184 -0.59 14.77 9.87
N ILE A 185 -0.30 16.01 9.47
CA ILE A 185 1.03 16.60 9.50
C ILE A 185 1.00 17.75 10.49
N LYS A 186 1.98 17.78 11.38
CA LYS A 186 2.14 18.84 12.35
C LYS A 186 3.31 19.73 11.95
N ARG A 187 3.14 21.03 12.19
CA ARG A 187 4.24 21.98 12.03
C ARG A 187 5.42 21.53 12.88
N ARG A 188 6.62 21.56 12.30
CA ARG A 188 7.85 21.22 13.01
C ARG A 188 7.98 22.07 14.29
N PRO A 189 8.18 21.44 15.47
CA PRO A 189 8.41 22.16 16.71
C PRO A 189 9.63 23.08 16.60
N GLY A 190 9.52 24.30 17.13
CA GLY A 190 10.61 25.28 17.13
C GLY A 190 10.86 25.99 15.80
N LEU A 191 10.10 25.69 14.73
CA LEU A 191 10.21 26.41 13.48
C LEU A 191 9.62 27.82 13.63
N SER A 192 10.38 28.88 13.37
CA SER A 192 9.87 30.25 13.39
C SER A 192 8.91 30.53 12.22
N ASP A 193 8.09 31.57 12.33
CA ASP A 193 7.14 31.93 11.27
C ASP A 193 7.85 32.37 9.98
N GLU A 194 9.01 33.01 10.10
CA GLU A 194 9.83 33.40 8.97
C GLU A 194 10.40 32.18 8.24
N GLU A 195 10.96 31.22 8.97
CA GLU A 195 11.45 29.96 8.40
C GLU A 195 10.33 29.14 7.76
N ALA A 196 9.17 29.06 8.41
CA ALA A 196 8.00 28.39 7.87
C ALA A 196 7.56 29.02 6.54
N LYS A 197 7.57 30.35 6.45
CA LYS A 197 7.26 31.08 5.22
C LYS A 197 8.29 30.80 4.12
N LEU A 198 9.59 30.80 4.46
CA LEU A 198 10.65 30.51 3.50
C LEU A 198 10.54 29.08 2.95
N LYS A 199 10.33 28.08 3.82
CA LYS A 199 10.05 26.71 3.42
C LYS A 199 8.84 26.61 2.50
N ALA A 200 7.73 27.27 2.86
CA ALA A 200 6.52 27.28 2.04
C ALA A 200 6.78 27.87 0.64
N ILE A 201 7.54 28.96 0.55
CA ILE A 201 7.92 29.57 -0.74
C ILE A 201 8.79 28.61 -1.56
N GLN A 202 9.76 27.94 -0.94
CA GLN A 202 10.62 26.97 -1.61
C GLN A 202 9.81 25.78 -2.15
N TYR A 203 8.90 25.24 -1.34
CA TYR A 203 7.98 24.18 -1.76
C TYR A 203 7.11 24.62 -2.95
N LEU A 204 6.50 25.81 -2.89
CA LEU A 204 5.68 26.31 -4.02
C LEU A 204 6.48 26.53 -5.30
N LYS A 205 7.78 26.82 -5.20
CA LYS A 205 8.67 26.94 -6.37
C LYS A 205 8.99 25.57 -6.98
N SER A 206 9.20 24.54 -6.16
CA SER A 206 9.49 23.19 -6.67
C SER A 206 8.29 22.55 -7.37
N GLN A 207 7.05 22.92 -6.98
CA GLN A 207 5.83 22.41 -7.62
C GLN A 207 5.52 23.02 -9.01
N LYS A 208 6.22 24.08 -9.43
CA LYS A 208 5.99 24.77 -10.71
C LYS A 208 6.92 24.32 -11.84
N GLN A 209 7.92 23.49 -11.53
CA GLN A 209 8.85 22.90 -12.50
C GLN A 209 8.33 21.54 -12.97
#